data_AF-A0A7C6V8T9-F1
#
_entry.id   AF-A0A7C6V8T9-F1
#
_cell.length_a   1.000
_cell.length_b   1.000
_cell.length_c   1.000
_cell.angle_alpha   90.00
_cell.angle_beta   90.00
_cell.angle_gamma   90.00
#
_symmetry.space_group_name_H-M   'P 1'
#
loop_
_entity.id
_entity.type
_entity.pdbx_description
1 polymer ?
#
loop_
_entity_poly.entity_id
_entity_poly.type
_entity_poly.pdbx_seq_one_letter_code
_entity_poly.pdbx_strand_id
1 'polypeptide(L)'
;MKPFLKKINRGVILSLLIILGIACYYGVIAIKDAPHKKEIERLLEGFYSDFEGVFFVPEEYLREGITEEQVKPLYSDIKAKLRPYFASEEDLETFFSDQVKEQIYFQTVQPNNQIKTHTCKFEKLRTVRLNHKKGTASVEAVYSHDSSQTFYDIEYENGRVIRTNPREYSQGVFSANCAFSLIQTDSGWKISKMQTKHWF
;
A
#
# COMPACT_ATOMS: atom_id res chain seq x y z
N MET A 1 44.58 -40.04 25.40
CA MET A 1 43.73 -38.95 24.88
C MET A 1 43.29 -38.07 26.04
N LYS A 2 43.60 -36.76 25.99
CA LYS A 2 43.42 -35.81 27.11
C LYS A 2 41.93 -35.65 27.49
N PRO A 3 41.57 -35.61 28.77
CA PRO A 3 40.19 -35.42 29.22
C PRO A 3 39.86 -33.92 29.20
N PHE A 4 39.72 -33.32 28.03
CA PHE A 4 39.40 -31.88 27.89
C PHE A 4 37.97 -31.52 28.34
N LEU A 5 37.13 -32.51 28.65
CA LEU A 5 35.73 -32.31 29.06
C LEU A 5 35.51 -32.18 30.59
N LYS A 6 36.55 -32.26 31.43
CA LYS A 6 36.38 -32.32 32.90
C LYS A 6 36.22 -30.96 33.62
N LYS A 7 36.19 -29.82 32.92
CA LYS A 7 36.15 -28.48 33.54
C LYS A 7 35.13 -27.50 32.94
N ILE A 8 34.13 -27.97 32.22
CA ILE A 8 33.08 -27.06 31.75
C ILE A 8 32.16 -26.75 32.93
N ASN A 9 32.08 -25.47 33.31
CA ASN A 9 31.21 -25.00 34.37
C ASN A 9 29.74 -25.31 34.00
N ARG A 10 29.01 -25.99 34.90
CA ARG A 10 27.60 -26.37 34.68
C ARG A 10 26.73 -25.15 34.35
N GLY A 11 27.08 -23.96 34.85
CA GLY A 11 26.42 -22.71 34.48
C GLY A 11 26.57 -22.35 33.00
N VAL A 12 27.75 -22.57 32.40
CA VAL A 12 28.00 -22.31 30.97
C VAL A 12 27.21 -23.26 30.08
N ILE A 13 27.10 -24.53 30.48
CA ILE A 13 26.29 -25.53 29.77
C ILE A 13 24.81 -25.11 29.79
N LEU A 14 24.30 -24.68 30.94
CA LEU A 14 22.92 -24.23 31.08
C LEU A 14 22.64 -22.97 30.21
N SER A 15 23.55 -21.99 30.21
CA SER A 15 23.42 -20.81 29.35
C SER A 15 23.40 -21.16 27.87
N LEU A 16 24.26 -22.09 27.41
CA LEU A 16 24.26 -22.57 26.03
C LEU A 16 22.94 -23.25 25.65
N LEU A 17 22.37 -24.07 26.54
CA LEU A 17 21.08 -24.71 26.31
C LEU A 17 19.94 -23.68 26.21
N ILE A 18 19.96 -22.63 27.04
CA ILE A 18 18.97 -21.54 26.98
C ILE A 18 19.09 -20.78 25.65
N ILE A 19 20.31 -20.41 25.25
CA ILE A 19 20.55 -19.73 23.97
C ILE A 19 20.08 -20.60 22.81
N LEU A 20 20.40 -21.90 22.81
CA LEU A 20 19.94 -22.84 21.81
C LEU A 20 18.41 -22.94 21.78
N GLY A 21 17.77 -22.99 22.95
CA GLY A 21 16.31 -23.00 23.06
C GLY A 21 15.66 -21.74 22.48
N ILE A 22 16.22 -20.57 22.76
CA ILE A 22 15.77 -19.28 22.20
C ILE A 22 15.97 -19.27 20.67
N ALA A 23 17.13 -19.72 20.18
CA ALA A 23 17.41 -19.80 18.76
C ALA A 23 16.45 -20.75 18.03
N CYS A 24 16.19 -21.93 18.59
CA CYS A 24 15.20 -22.87 18.07
C CYS A 24 13.79 -22.27 18.07
N TYR A 25 13.39 -21.58 19.14
CA TYR A 25 12.08 -20.91 19.21
C TYR A 25 11.89 -19.88 18.10
N TYR A 26 12.86 -18.97 17.91
CA TYR A 26 12.81 -17.99 16.82
C TYR A 26 12.92 -18.66 15.44
N GLY A 27 13.69 -19.74 15.31
CA GLY A 27 13.77 -20.53 14.08
C GLY A 27 12.42 -21.13 13.68
N VAL A 28 11.70 -21.73 14.64
CA VAL A 28 10.35 -22.28 14.41
C VAL A 28 9.36 -21.18 14.01
N ILE A 29 9.41 -20.02 14.67
CA ILE A 29 8.57 -18.86 14.28
C ILE A 29 8.91 -18.41 12.87
N ALA A 30 10.19 -18.28 12.52
CA ALA A 30 10.61 -17.85 11.19
C ALA A 30 10.12 -18.81 10.09
N ILE A 31 10.21 -20.12 10.32
CA ILE A 31 9.72 -21.14 9.39
C ILE A 31 8.19 -21.04 9.25
N LYS A 32 7.47 -20.87 10.36
CA LYS A 32 6.00 -20.76 10.36
C LYS A 32 5.51 -19.47 9.67
N ASP A 33 6.22 -18.36 9.88
CA ASP A 33 5.82 -17.05 9.34
C ASP A 33 6.19 -16.88 7.86
N ALA A 34 7.19 -17.61 7.35
CA ALA A 34 7.67 -17.52 5.97
C ALA A 34 6.57 -17.65 4.89
N PRO A 35 5.68 -18.65 4.91
CA PRO A 35 4.61 -18.76 3.90
C PRO A 35 3.67 -17.55 3.93
N HIS A 36 3.28 -17.08 5.12
CA HIS A 36 2.39 -15.92 5.26
C HIS A 36 3.05 -14.63 4.76
N LYS A 37 4.35 -14.43 5.03
CA LYS A 37 5.07 -13.27 4.49
C LYS A 37 5.05 -13.26 2.95
N LYS A 38 5.22 -14.42 2.32
CA LYS A 38 5.17 -14.55 0.86
C LYS A 38 3.77 -14.29 0.28
N GLU A 39 2.72 -14.72 0.98
CA GLU A 39 1.33 -14.42 0.59
C GLU A 39 1.03 -12.93 0.70
N ILE A 40 1.46 -12.29 1.79
CA ILE A 40 1.32 -10.85 1.99
C ILE A 40 2.10 -10.07 0.92
N GLU A 41 3.31 -10.51 0.58
CA GLU A 41 4.11 -9.89 -0.47
C GLU A 41 3.37 -9.90 -1.81
N ARG A 42 2.85 -11.06 -2.22
CA ARG A 42 2.04 -11.19 -3.45
C ARG A 42 0.77 -10.35 -3.43
N LEU A 43 0.09 -10.28 -2.27
CA LEU A 43 -1.08 -9.44 -2.09
C LEU A 43 -0.75 -7.97 -2.36
N LEU A 44 0.33 -7.47 -1.77
CA LEU A 44 0.73 -6.08 -1.91
C LEU A 44 1.31 -5.78 -3.30
N GLU A 45 2.03 -6.71 -3.91
CA GLU A 45 2.51 -6.60 -5.29
C GLU A 45 1.34 -6.46 -6.26
N GLY A 46 0.32 -7.32 -6.16
CA GLY A 46 -0.89 -7.22 -6.97
C GLY A 46 -1.67 -5.93 -6.71
N PHE A 47 -1.83 -5.56 -5.43
CA PHE A 47 -2.52 -4.33 -5.06
C PHE A 47 -1.85 -3.09 -5.69
N TYR A 48 -0.54 -2.93 -5.55
CA TYR A 48 0.17 -1.78 -6.11
C TYR A 48 0.15 -1.77 -7.64
N SER A 49 0.26 -2.94 -8.28
CA SER A 49 0.14 -3.07 -9.73
C SER A 49 -1.24 -2.61 -10.24
N ASP A 50 -2.31 -2.97 -9.54
CA ASP A 50 -3.66 -2.56 -9.95
C ASP A 50 -3.97 -1.11 -9.59
N PHE A 51 -3.43 -0.65 -8.45
CA PHE A 51 -3.57 0.71 -7.94
C PHE A 51 -2.89 1.74 -8.83
N GLU A 52 -1.73 1.43 -9.44
CA GLU A 52 -1.09 2.30 -10.43
C GLU A 52 -2.06 2.70 -11.56
N GLY A 53 -2.82 1.73 -12.08
CA GLY A 53 -3.76 1.96 -13.16
C GLY A 53 -4.98 2.80 -12.77
N VAL A 54 -5.27 2.94 -11.48
CA VAL A 54 -6.43 3.72 -11.00
C VAL A 54 -6.21 5.22 -11.16
N PHE A 55 -4.96 5.69 -11.19
CA PHE A 55 -4.64 7.11 -11.34
C PHE A 55 -4.92 7.67 -12.74
N PHE A 56 -4.99 6.80 -13.75
CA PHE A 56 -5.25 7.19 -15.12
C PHE A 56 -6.75 7.20 -15.41
N VAL A 57 -7.29 8.41 -15.51
CA VAL A 57 -8.68 8.62 -15.90
C VAL A 57 -8.84 8.40 -17.41
N PRO A 58 -9.81 7.57 -17.86
CA PRO A 58 -10.08 7.37 -19.29
C PRO A 58 -10.49 8.68 -20.00
N GLU A 59 -10.11 8.82 -21.27
CA GLU A 59 -10.35 10.05 -22.05
C GLU A 59 -11.83 10.45 -22.14
N GLU A 60 -12.77 9.50 -22.11
CA GLU A 60 -14.19 9.82 -22.08
C GLU A 60 -14.62 10.66 -20.87
N TYR A 61 -13.85 10.61 -19.78
CA TYR A 61 -14.09 11.35 -18.53
C TYR A 61 -13.31 12.66 -18.42
N LEU A 62 -12.45 13.00 -19.40
CA LEU A 62 -11.62 14.21 -19.40
C LEU A 62 -12.26 15.38 -20.19
N ARG A 63 -13.59 15.39 -20.31
CA ARG A 63 -14.33 16.37 -21.11
C ARG A 63 -14.87 17.50 -20.24
N GLU A 64 -14.96 18.70 -20.81
CA GLU A 64 -15.53 19.85 -20.10
C GLU A 64 -16.98 19.60 -19.67
N GLY A 65 -17.31 20.00 -18.44
CA GLY A 65 -18.68 19.98 -17.91
C GLY A 65 -19.16 18.61 -17.42
N ILE A 66 -18.28 17.64 -17.21
CA ILE A 66 -18.63 16.36 -16.60
C ILE A 66 -19.10 16.53 -15.15
N THR A 67 -20.22 15.89 -14.81
CA THR A 67 -20.79 15.91 -13.46
C THR A 67 -20.35 14.71 -12.62
N GLU A 68 -20.46 14.80 -11.29
CA GLU A 68 -20.12 13.68 -10.39
C GLU A 68 -20.96 12.43 -10.68
N GLU A 69 -22.23 12.59 -11.07
CA GLU A 69 -23.10 11.49 -11.49
C GLU A 69 -22.54 10.72 -12.69
N GLN A 70 -21.95 11.43 -13.66
CA GLN A 70 -21.37 10.82 -14.85
C GLN A 70 -20.10 10.03 -14.52
N VAL A 71 -19.38 10.39 -13.44
CA VAL A 71 -18.14 9.71 -13.00
C VAL A 71 -18.43 8.48 -12.11
N LYS A 72 -19.65 8.31 -11.58
CA LYS A 72 -20.02 7.16 -10.73
C LYS A 72 -19.69 5.78 -11.33
N PRO A 73 -19.87 5.51 -12.64
CA PRO A 73 -19.47 4.24 -13.24
C PRO A 73 -17.96 3.99 -13.11
N LEU A 74 -17.12 5.00 -13.33
CA LEU A 74 -15.67 4.90 -13.15
C LEU A 74 -15.30 4.55 -11.70
N TYR A 75 -15.97 5.17 -10.72
CA TYR A 75 -15.78 4.81 -9.31
C TYR A 75 -16.13 3.34 -9.03
N SER A 76 -17.22 2.83 -9.62
CA SER A 76 -17.62 1.43 -9.48
C SER A 76 -16.60 0.49 -10.10
N ASP A 77 -16.09 0.80 -11.28
CA ASP A 77 -15.10 -0.04 -11.99
C ASP A 77 -13.77 -0.10 -11.22
N ILE A 78 -13.32 1.04 -10.70
CA ILE A 78 -12.13 1.10 -9.84
C ILE A 78 -12.34 0.27 -8.58
N LYS A 79 -13.48 0.42 -7.90
CA LYS A 79 -13.81 -0.37 -6.70
C LYS A 79 -13.85 -1.86 -7.01
N ALA A 80 -14.47 -2.26 -8.12
CA ALA A 80 -14.50 -3.65 -8.55
C ALA A 80 -13.10 -4.22 -8.79
N LYS A 81 -12.21 -3.43 -9.41
CA LYS A 81 -10.80 -3.81 -9.64
C LYS A 81 -10.04 -3.99 -8.32
N LEU A 82 -10.26 -3.11 -7.35
CA LEU A 82 -9.55 -3.15 -6.07
C LEU A 82 -10.17 -4.10 -5.03
N ARG A 83 -11.43 -4.47 -5.19
CA ARG A 83 -12.18 -5.30 -4.24
C ARG A 83 -11.47 -6.59 -3.81
N PRO A 84 -10.78 -7.33 -4.71
CA PRO A 84 -10.09 -8.55 -4.33
C PRO A 84 -8.99 -8.35 -3.27
N TYR A 85 -8.48 -7.14 -3.08
CA TYR A 85 -7.41 -6.87 -2.10
C TYR A 85 -7.92 -6.60 -0.70
N PHE A 86 -9.18 -6.17 -0.56
CA PHE A 86 -9.74 -5.68 0.71
C PHE A 86 -10.58 -6.73 1.43
N ALA A 87 -10.54 -6.70 2.77
CA ALA A 87 -11.21 -7.68 3.62
C ALA A 87 -12.74 -7.48 3.60
N SER A 88 -13.20 -6.24 3.54
CA SER A 88 -14.62 -5.89 3.46
C SER A 88 -14.88 -4.75 2.48
N GLU A 89 -16.16 -4.51 2.17
CA GLU A 89 -16.58 -3.34 1.37
C GLU A 89 -16.30 -2.04 2.12
N GLU A 90 -16.47 -2.04 3.44
CA GLU A 90 -16.21 -0.88 4.29
C GLU A 90 -14.72 -0.47 4.28
N ASP A 91 -13.82 -1.45 4.34
CA ASP A 91 -12.38 -1.20 4.26
C ASP A 91 -11.99 -0.61 2.89
N LEU A 92 -12.60 -1.12 1.82
CA LEU A 92 -12.42 -0.59 0.46
C LEU A 92 -12.97 0.83 0.34
N GLU A 93 -14.18 1.09 0.85
CA GLU A 93 -14.81 2.41 0.79
C GLU A 93 -13.97 3.47 1.50
N THR A 94 -13.45 3.11 2.69
CA THR A 94 -12.58 3.99 3.47
C THR A 94 -11.33 4.34 2.66
N PHE A 95 -10.64 3.33 2.12
CA PHE A 95 -9.47 3.56 1.27
C PHE A 95 -9.80 4.39 0.03
N PHE A 96 -10.89 4.06 -0.66
CA PHE A 96 -11.30 4.73 -1.89
C PHE A 96 -11.61 6.20 -1.64
N SER A 97 -12.35 6.51 -0.57
CA SER A 97 -12.66 7.88 -0.18
C SER A 97 -11.39 8.65 0.18
N ASP A 98 -10.49 8.04 0.95
CA ASP A 98 -9.30 8.72 1.48
C ASP A 98 -8.18 8.92 0.45
N GLN A 99 -8.06 8.04 -0.55
CA GLN A 99 -6.87 7.99 -1.42
C GLN A 99 -7.17 8.12 -2.92
N VAL A 100 -8.40 7.82 -3.36
CA VAL A 100 -8.72 7.71 -4.79
C VAL A 100 -9.71 8.76 -5.25
N LYS A 101 -10.84 8.90 -4.54
CA LYS A 101 -11.99 9.67 -5.01
C LYS A 101 -11.62 11.11 -5.37
N GLU A 102 -10.87 11.77 -4.49
CA GLU A 102 -10.45 13.16 -4.69
C GLU A 102 -9.55 13.33 -5.93
N GLN A 103 -8.62 12.41 -6.17
CA GLN A 103 -7.76 12.47 -7.34
C GLN A 103 -8.53 12.29 -8.66
N ILE A 104 -9.52 11.42 -8.69
CA ILE A 104 -10.37 11.27 -9.87
C ILE A 104 -11.26 12.52 -10.05
N TYR A 105 -11.79 13.06 -8.96
CA TYR A 105 -12.61 14.28 -8.98
C TYR A 105 -11.85 15.47 -9.59
N PHE A 106 -10.60 15.66 -9.19
CA PHE A 106 -9.74 16.75 -9.68
C PHE A 106 -9.21 16.57 -11.10
N GLN A 107 -9.32 15.37 -11.66
CA GLN A 107 -9.04 15.11 -13.07
C GLN A 107 -10.27 15.20 -13.97
N THR A 108 -11.48 15.09 -13.39
CA THR A 108 -12.74 14.97 -14.15
C THR A 108 -13.67 16.17 -13.93
N VAL A 109 -14.28 16.28 -12.75
CA VAL A 109 -15.35 17.25 -12.44
C VAL A 109 -14.78 18.65 -12.22
N GLN A 110 -13.63 18.75 -11.55
CA GLN A 110 -12.90 19.99 -11.36
C GLN A 110 -11.49 19.82 -11.90
N PRO A 111 -11.29 19.85 -13.24
CA PRO A 111 -10.03 19.53 -13.90
C PRO A 111 -8.96 20.59 -13.58
N ASN A 112 -8.37 20.48 -12.39
CA ASN A 112 -7.28 21.32 -11.90
C ASN A 112 -5.96 20.53 -11.84
N ASN A 113 -6.02 19.21 -12.11
CA ASN A 113 -4.90 18.31 -12.17
C ASN A 113 -5.08 17.34 -13.35
N GLN A 114 -3.98 16.95 -13.99
CA GLN A 114 -3.96 15.87 -14.97
C GLN A 114 -2.71 15.04 -14.78
N ILE A 115 -2.88 13.74 -14.51
CA ILE A 115 -1.76 12.82 -14.37
C ILE A 115 -1.27 12.41 -15.77
N LYS A 116 -0.01 12.72 -16.08
CA LYS A 116 0.64 12.37 -17.35
C LYS A 116 1.35 11.03 -17.27
N THR A 117 2.11 10.85 -16.20
CA THR A 117 2.79 9.58 -15.89
C THR A 117 2.61 9.30 -14.41
N HIS A 118 2.47 8.04 -14.09
CA HIS A 118 2.39 7.56 -12.73
C HIS A 118 2.89 6.12 -12.72
N THR A 119 3.82 5.81 -11.82
CA THR A 119 4.20 4.43 -11.52
C THR A 119 4.16 4.22 -10.02
N CYS A 120 3.66 3.07 -9.60
CA CYS A 120 3.58 2.73 -8.19
C CYS A 120 3.92 1.26 -8.02
N LYS A 121 5.11 0.98 -7.49
CA LYS A 121 5.64 -0.39 -7.45
C LYS A 121 5.97 -0.81 -6.04
N PHE A 122 5.43 -1.94 -5.64
CA PHE A 122 5.88 -2.63 -4.45
C PHE A 122 7.38 -2.96 -4.55
N GLU A 123 8.15 -2.64 -3.51
CA GLU A 123 9.57 -3.00 -3.46
C GLU A 123 9.82 -4.19 -2.52
N LYS A 124 9.36 -4.07 -1.26
CA LYS A 124 9.62 -5.08 -0.23
C LYS A 124 8.77 -4.89 1.01
N LEU A 125 8.66 -5.96 1.80
CA LEU A 125 8.21 -5.90 3.18
C LEU A 125 9.36 -5.41 4.07
N ARG A 126 9.11 -4.36 4.87
CA ARG A 126 10.05 -3.86 5.88
C ARG A 126 9.84 -4.54 7.22
N THR A 127 8.59 -4.57 7.68
CA THR A 127 8.20 -5.16 8.97
C THR A 127 6.95 -5.98 8.76
N VAL A 128 6.90 -7.19 9.35
CA VAL A 128 5.67 -8.02 9.39
C VAL A 128 5.52 -8.56 10.81
N ARG A 129 4.38 -8.25 11.44
CA ARG A 129 4.02 -8.76 12.77
C ARG A 129 2.73 -9.57 12.63
N LEU A 130 2.86 -10.89 12.69
CA LEU A 130 1.72 -11.81 12.60
C LEU A 130 1.14 -12.10 13.99
N ASN A 131 -0.19 -12.09 14.08
CA ASN A 131 -0.94 -12.58 15.21
C ASN A 131 -1.75 -13.81 14.80
N HIS A 132 -1.11 -14.98 14.87
CA HIS A 132 -1.71 -16.27 14.53
C HIS A 132 -2.99 -16.59 15.30
N LYS A 133 -3.18 -16.05 16.51
CA LYS A 133 -4.39 -16.31 17.31
C LYS A 133 -5.59 -15.51 16.81
N LYS A 134 -5.35 -14.31 16.29
CA LYS A 134 -6.39 -13.41 15.79
C LYS A 134 -6.54 -13.44 14.27
N GLY A 135 -5.67 -14.15 13.56
CA GLY A 135 -5.62 -14.12 12.10
C GLY A 135 -5.36 -12.71 11.57
N THR A 136 -4.52 -11.91 12.25
CA THR A 136 -4.23 -10.53 11.82
C THR A 136 -2.74 -10.29 11.62
N ALA A 137 -2.40 -9.31 10.79
CA ALA A 137 -1.02 -8.87 10.59
C ALA A 137 -0.93 -7.35 10.58
N SER A 138 0.16 -6.83 11.13
CA SER A 138 0.59 -5.44 10.93
C SER A 138 1.85 -5.44 10.08
N VAL A 139 1.80 -4.73 8.96
CA VAL A 139 2.83 -4.75 7.92
C VAL A 139 3.28 -3.33 7.65
N GLU A 140 4.59 -3.14 7.52
CA GLU A 140 5.16 -1.96 6.88
C GLU A 140 5.80 -2.41 5.58
N ALA A 141 5.41 -1.81 4.47
CA ALA A 141 5.95 -2.07 3.15
C ALA A 141 6.60 -0.82 2.56
N VAL A 142 7.59 -1.04 1.71
CA VAL A 142 8.21 0.00 0.90
C VAL A 142 7.65 -0.10 -0.51
N TYR A 143 7.27 1.04 -1.07
CA TYR A 143 6.90 1.17 -2.47
C TYR A 143 7.68 2.31 -3.09
N SER A 144 7.94 2.22 -4.40
CA SER A 144 8.46 3.31 -5.21
C SER A 144 7.32 3.99 -5.93
N HIS A 145 7.44 5.31 -6.05
CA HIS A 145 6.50 6.17 -6.75
C HIS A 145 7.27 7.10 -7.68
N ASP A 146 6.77 7.25 -8.90
CA ASP A 146 7.20 8.27 -9.86
C ASP A 146 5.95 8.89 -10.48
N SER A 147 5.89 10.21 -10.59
CA SER A 147 4.73 10.84 -11.22
C SER A 147 5.08 12.17 -11.87
N SER A 148 4.47 12.40 -13.03
CA SER A 148 4.38 13.72 -13.66
C SER A 148 2.91 14.10 -13.81
N GLN A 149 2.58 15.32 -13.43
CA GLN A 149 1.22 15.84 -13.51
C GLN A 149 1.24 17.33 -13.87
N THR A 150 0.18 17.78 -14.51
CA THR A 150 -0.04 19.19 -14.84
C THR A 150 -1.13 19.72 -13.96
N PHE A 151 -0.81 20.73 -13.15
CA PHE A 151 -1.83 21.51 -12.45
C PHE A 151 -2.29 22.67 -13.32
N TYR A 152 -3.55 23.05 -13.22
CA TYR A 152 -4.08 24.21 -13.90
C TYR A 152 -4.45 25.26 -12.85
N ASP A 153 -3.70 26.36 -12.81
CA ASP A 153 -4.08 27.53 -12.03
C ASP A 153 -5.25 28.20 -12.77
N ILE A 154 -6.44 28.16 -12.18
CA ILE A 154 -7.67 28.68 -12.77
C ILE A 154 -7.93 30.09 -12.22
N GLU A 155 -7.86 31.10 -13.10
CA GLU A 155 -8.25 32.46 -12.77
C GLU A 155 -9.73 32.68 -13.09
N TYR A 156 -10.48 33.21 -12.13
CA TYR A 156 -11.90 33.52 -12.26
C TYR A 156 -12.13 35.03 -12.31
N GLU A 157 -13.00 35.47 -13.21
CA GLU A 157 -13.56 36.82 -13.24
C GLU A 157 -15.08 36.72 -13.41
N ASN A 158 -15.83 37.37 -12.51
CA ASN A 158 -17.30 37.34 -12.50
C ASN A 158 -17.91 35.91 -12.55
N GLY A 159 -17.28 34.96 -11.86
CA GLY A 159 -17.74 33.56 -11.81
C GLY A 159 -17.47 32.76 -13.10
N ARG A 160 -16.70 33.33 -14.04
CA ARG A 160 -16.26 32.64 -15.26
C ARG A 160 -14.76 32.42 -15.21
N VAL A 161 -14.31 31.27 -15.70
CA VAL A 161 -12.90 31.00 -15.94
C VAL A 161 -12.44 31.92 -17.07
N ILE A 162 -11.42 32.74 -16.81
CA ILE A 162 -10.83 33.65 -17.80
C ILE A 162 -9.45 33.20 -18.27
N ARG A 163 -8.75 32.39 -17.46
CA ARG A 163 -7.42 31.91 -17.80
C ARG A 163 -7.10 30.61 -17.06
N THR A 164 -6.45 29.70 -17.76
CA THR A 164 -5.83 28.50 -17.20
C THR A 164 -4.33 28.58 -17.46
N ASN A 165 -3.52 28.58 -16.41
CA ASN A 165 -2.06 28.52 -16.54
C ASN A 165 -1.59 27.12 -16.14
N PRO A 166 -1.03 26.32 -17.07
CA PRO A 166 -0.51 25.01 -16.73
C PRO A 166 0.79 25.14 -15.94
N ARG A 167 0.88 24.39 -14.85
CA ARG A 167 2.06 24.24 -14.02
C ARG A 167 2.46 22.77 -14.02
N GLU A 168 3.59 22.49 -14.66
CA GLU A 168 4.15 21.16 -14.69
C GLU A 168 4.77 20.83 -13.32
N TYR A 169 4.37 19.69 -12.77
CA TYR A 169 4.97 19.12 -11.59
C TYR A 169 5.49 17.72 -11.93
N SER A 170 6.77 17.50 -11.68
CA SER A 170 7.37 16.18 -11.80
C SER A 170 8.03 15.84 -10.48
N GLN A 171 7.61 14.72 -9.92
CA GLN A 171 8.28 14.10 -8.80
C GLN A 171 8.97 12.86 -9.34
N GLY A 172 10.29 12.89 -9.46
CA GLY A 172 11.06 11.73 -9.86
C GLY A 172 10.92 10.59 -8.85
N VAL A 173 11.47 9.43 -9.21
CA VAL A 173 11.38 8.21 -8.39
C VAL A 173 11.78 8.46 -6.93
N PHE A 174 10.85 8.20 -6.02
CA PHE A 174 11.13 8.16 -4.58
C PHE A 174 10.50 6.93 -3.95
N SER A 175 11.11 6.44 -2.87
CA SER A 175 10.57 5.32 -2.09
C SER A 175 9.90 5.84 -0.83
N ALA A 176 8.71 5.31 -0.53
CA ALA A 176 7.94 5.66 0.65
C ALA A 176 7.55 4.41 1.45
N ASN A 177 7.24 4.63 2.73
CA ASN A 177 6.78 3.58 3.63
C ASN A 177 5.25 3.68 3.78
N CYS A 178 4.56 2.56 3.62
CA CYS A 178 3.14 2.45 3.90
C CYS A 178 2.89 1.38 4.97
N ALA A 179 2.02 1.70 5.92
CA ALA A 179 1.58 0.76 6.95
C ALA A 179 0.24 0.14 6.56
N PHE A 180 0.14 -1.17 6.73
CA PHE A 180 -1.06 -1.96 6.46
C PHE A 180 -1.48 -2.75 7.70
N SER A 181 -2.79 -2.80 7.93
CA SER A 181 -3.42 -3.83 8.77
C SER A 181 -4.06 -4.84 7.84
N LEU A 182 -3.77 -6.12 8.08
CA LEU A 182 -4.29 -7.23 7.29
C LEU A 182 -5.06 -8.22 8.17
N ILE A 183 -6.05 -8.87 7.57
CA ILE A 183 -6.83 -9.94 8.18
C ILE A 183 -6.73 -11.17 7.28
N GLN A 184 -6.57 -12.33 7.89
CA GLN A 184 -6.58 -13.61 7.23
C GLN A 184 -8.03 -14.05 7.02
N THR A 185 -8.38 -14.32 5.77
CA THR A 185 -9.69 -14.85 5.35
C THR A 185 -9.52 -16.24 4.75
N ASP A 186 -10.62 -16.91 4.42
CA ASP A 186 -10.60 -18.20 3.72
C ASP A 186 -9.90 -18.12 2.35
N SER A 187 -9.89 -16.93 1.75
CA SER A 187 -9.23 -16.63 0.47
C SER A 187 -7.79 -16.12 0.60
N GLY A 188 -7.24 -16.12 1.82
CA GLY A 188 -5.90 -15.60 2.14
C GLY A 188 -5.93 -14.25 2.85
N TRP A 189 -4.77 -13.60 2.92
CA TRP A 189 -4.61 -12.27 3.53
C TRP A 189 -5.33 -11.21 2.72
N LYS A 190 -5.99 -10.26 3.41
CA LYS A 190 -6.67 -9.10 2.82
C LYS A 190 -6.38 -7.84 3.63
N ILE A 191 -6.39 -6.70 2.95
CA ILE A 191 -6.20 -5.38 3.53
C ILE A 191 -7.46 -4.96 4.29
N SER A 192 -7.33 -4.63 5.57
CA SER A 192 -8.40 -3.98 6.34
C SER A 192 -8.12 -2.50 6.60
N LYS A 193 -6.85 -2.08 6.56
CA LYS A 193 -6.50 -0.67 6.68
C LYS A 193 -5.20 -0.36 5.97
N MET A 194 -5.13 0.80 5.33
CA MET A 194 -3.92 1.38 4.78
C MET A 194 -3.67 2.75 5.42
N GLN A 195 -2.42 3.03 5.75
CA GLN A 195 -1.99 4.33 6.26
C GLN A 195 -0.67 4.70 5.61
N THR A 196 -0.71 5.72 4.75
CA THR A 196 0.50 6.37 4.23
C THR A 196 1.15 7.14 5.37
N LYS A 197 2.36 6.71 5.77
CA LYS A 197 3.18 7.49 6.69
C LYS A 197 3.94 8.51 5.85
N HIS A 198 3.39 9.70 5.70
CA HIS A 198 4.16 10.84 5.20
C HIS A 198 5.22 11.19 6.26
N TRP A 199 6.47 10.80 6.00
CA TRP A 199 7.62 11.35 6.71
C TRP A 199 7.99 12.64 5.99
N PHE A 200 7.63 13.77 6.59
CA PHE A 200 8.32 15.05 6.35
C PHE A 200 9.60 15.09 7.20
#